data_AF-A0A924NGW9-F1
#
_entry.id   AF-A0A924NGW9-F1
#
_cell.length_a   1.000
_cell.length_b   1.000
_cell.length_c   1.000
_cell.angle_alpha   90.00
_cell.angle_beta   90.00
_cell.angle_gamma   90.00
#
_symmetry.space_group_name_H-M   'P 1'
#
loop_
_entity.id
_entity.type
_entity.pdbx_description
1 polymer ?
#
loop_
_entity_poly.entity_id
_entity_poly.type
_entity_poly.pdbx_seq_one_letter_code
_entity_poly.pdbx_strand_id
1 'polypeptide(L)'
;MTLNLIMSTERDELKPRITVFGVGGAGGNAVNNMIDKNLEGVEFVVANTDAQALHQSRAPSKIQMGLKVTEGLGAGARPTVGAAAAVETIEEIVEHLAGAHMCFITAGMGGGTGTGAAPIIAQAARELGVLTVGVVTKPFQFEGNKRMRQADEGIEALQKVVDTLIIIPNQNLFRLANEKTTFTEAFALADDVLYQGVKGVTDLMVRPGLINLDFADVRA
;
A
#
# COMPACT_ATOMS: atom_id res chain seq x y z
N MET A 1 32.56 35.62 -33.28
CA MET A 1 32.45 34.65 -32.18
C MET A 1 31.14 34.90 -31.48
N THR A 2 30.10 34.16 -31.85
CA THR A 2 28.82 34.15 -31.16
C THR A 2 28.95 33.20 -29.97
N LEU A 3 28.89 33.74 -28.74
CA LEU A 3 28.76 32.91 -27.55
C LEU A 3 27.37 32.27 -27.55
N ASN A 4 27.32 30.97 -27.81
CA ASN A 4 26.16 30.16 -27.46
C ASN A 4 26.09 30.08 -25.93
N LEU A 5 25.20 30.87 -25.33
CA LEU A 5 24.71 30.59 -23.99
C LEU A 5 23.87 29.32 -24.07
N ILE A 6 24.43 28.21 -23.63
CA ILE A 6 23.63 27.05 -23.23
C ILE A 6 22.88 27.51 -21.98
N MET A 7 21.63 27.95 -22.15
CA MET A 7 20.71 28.11 -21.04
C MET A 7 20.46 26.71 -20.48
N SER A 8 21.16 26.37 -19.41
CA SER A 8 20.76 25.29 -18.51
C SER A 8 19.50 25.75 -17.77
N THR A 9 18.37 25.75 -18.45
CA THR A 9 17.05 26.03 -17.87
C THR A 9 16.18 24.80 -17.93
N GLU A 10 16.62 23.75 -17.25
CA GLU A 10 15.71 22.86 -16.56
C GLU A 10 16.33 22.69 -15.18
N ARG A 11 15.84 23.47 -14.19
CA ARG A 11 15.82 22.92 -12.84
C ARG A 11 14.94 21.70 -13.01
N ASP A 12 15.51 20.50 -13.02
CA ASP A 12 14.73 19.30 -12.76
C ASP A 12 13.93 19.61 -11.49
N GLU A 13 12.65 19.93 -11.64
CA GLU A 13 11.71 19.90 -10.53
C GLU A 13 11.70 18.45 -10.10
N LEU A 14 12.55 18.11 -9.12
CA LEU A 14 12.67 16.79 -8.53
C LEU A 14 11.31 16.45 -7.92
N LYS A 15 10.41 15.91 -8.73
CA LYS A 15 9.13 15.41 -8.26
C LYS A 15 9.41 14.26 -7.31
N PRO A 16 8.85 14.28 -6.08
CA PRO A 16 9.05 13.20 -5.15
C PRO A 16 8.52 11.91 -5.79
N ARG A 17 9.39 10.89 -5.85
CA ARG A 17 9.00 9.54 -6.28
C ARG A 17 8.18 8.88 -5.18
N ILE A 18 6.90 8.64 -5.45
CA ILE A 18 5.95 8.05 -4.52
C ILE A 18 5.61 6.65 -5.02
N THR A 19 5.75 5.64 -4.16
CA THR A 19 5.40 4.26 -4.46
C THR A 19 4.19 3.84 -3.64
N VAL A 20 3.21 3.17 -4.25
CA VAL A 20 2.07 2.55 -3.57
C VAL A 20 2.20 1.03 -3.65
N PHE A 21 2.43 0.42 -2.49
CA PHE A 21 2.63 -1.01 -2.30
C PHE A 21 1.32 -1.67 -1.84
N GLY A 22 0.65 -2.40 -2.72
CA GLY A 22 -0.52 -3.21 -2.41
C GLY A 22 -0.12 -4.61 -1.94
N VAL A 23 -0.38 -4.94 -0.67
CA VAL A 23 0.06 -6.19 -0.06
C VAL A 23 -1.12 -7.15 0.17
N GLY A 24 -0.99 -8.36 -0.39
CA GLY A 24 -2.02 -9.39 -0.33
C GLY A 24 -3.25 -9.06 -1.20
N GLY A 25 -4.32 -9.85 -1.05
CA GLY A 25 -5.52 -9.72 -1.89
C GLY A 25 -6.21 -8.35 -1.79
N ALA A 26 -6.51 -7.90 -0.57
CA ALA A 26 -7.16 -6.60 -0.37
C ALA A 26 -6.29 -5.42 -0.81
N GLY A 27 -4.98 -5.45 -0.54
CA GLY A 27 -4.06 -4.42 -1.03
C GLY A 27 -3.98 -4.39 -2.56
N GLY A 28 -3.97 -5.56 -3.20
CA GLY A 28 -4.04 -5.68 -4.66
C GLY A 28 -5.33 -5.13 -5.25
N ASN A 29 -6.48 -5.42 -4.62
CA ASN A 29 -7.78 -4.87 -5.03
C ASN A 29 -7.82 -3.34 -4.90
N ALA A 30 -7.31 -2.81 -3.79
CA ALA A 30 -7.21 -1.37 -3.59
C ALA A 30 -6.33 -0.70 -4.66
N VAL A 31 -5.19 -1.30 -5.00
CA VAL A 31 -4.33 -0.80 -6.10
C VAL A 31 -5.05 -0.85 -7.45
N ASN A 32 -5.76 -1.94 -7.77
CA ASN A 32 -6.56 -2.02 -8.98
C ASN A 32 -7.60 -0.89 -9.04
N ASN A 33 -8.29 -0.63 -7.91
CA ASN A 33 -9.25 0.46 -7.81
C ASN A 33 -8.58 1.85 -8.00
N MET A 34 -7.37 2.06 -7.46
CA MET A 34 -6.62 3.30 -7.65
C MET A 34 -6.23 3.51 -9.13
N ILE A 35 -5.82 2.44 -9.82
CA ILE A 35 -5.50 2.45 -11.25
C ILE A 35 -6.75 2.77 -12.06
N ASP A 36 -7.88 2.12 -11.76
CA ASP A 36 -9.15 2.32 -12.47
C ASP A 36 -9.69 3.74 -12.32
N LYS A 37 -9.37 4.39 -11.20
CA LYS A 37 -9.68 5.79 -10.92
C LYS A 37 -8.63 6.78 -11.44
N ASN A 38 -7.66 6.31 -12.22
CA ASN A 38 -6.58 7.11 -12.80
C ASN A 38 -5.82 7.95 -11.77
N LEU A 39 -5.40 7.34 -10.65
CA LEU A 39 -4.50 8.02 -9.71
C LEU A 39 -3.13 8.22 -10.38
N GLU A 40 -2.72 9.48 -10.52
CA GLU A 40 -1.50 9.90 -11.19
C GLU A 40 -0.38 10.21 -10.18
N GLY A 41 0.87 10.21 -10.66
CA GLY A 41 2.03 10.63 -9.87
C GLY A 41 2.53 9.61 -8.85
N VAL A 42 2.07 8.36 -8.95
CA VAL A 42 2.51 7.25 -8.10
C VAL A 42 2.92 6.04 -8.92
N GLU A 43 3.87 5.27 -8.40
CA GLU A 43 4.26 3.97 -8.94
C GLU A 43 3.55 2.85 -8.18
N PHE A 44 2.81 1.99 -8.88
CA PHE A 44 2.08 0.90 -8.27
C PHE A 44 2.87 -0.40 -8.28
N VAL A 45 3.01 -0.99 -7.09
CA VAL A 45 3.60 -2.32 -6.88
C VAL A 45 2.61 -3.18 -6.12
N VAL A 46 2.34 -4.40 -6.59
CA VAL A 46 1.52 -5.38 -5.86
C VAL A 46 2.38 -6.56 -5.45
N ALA A 47 2.36 -6.89 -4.17
CA ALA A 47 3.04 -8.06 -3.63
C ALA A 47 2.03 -9.05 -3.04
N ASN A 48 2.02 -10.28 -3.54
CA ASN A 48 1.12 -11.31 -3.06
C ASN A 48 1.76 -12.69 -3.08
N THR A 49 1.30 -13.58 -2.19
CA THR A 49 1.69 -15.00 -2.19
C THR A 49 0.76 -15.86 -3.04
N ASP A 50 -0.41 -15.33 -3.40
CA ASP A 50 -1.36 -15.99 -4.31
C ASP A 50 -1.07 -15.56 -5.75
N ALA A 51 -0.62 -16.52 -6.57
CA ALA A 51 -0.26 -16.29 -7.96
C ALA A 51 -1.46 -15.98 -8.86
N GLN A 52 -2.65 -16.52 -8.55
CA GLN A 52 -3.86 -16.25 -9.33
C GLN A 52 -4.30 -14.80 -9.12
N ALA A 53 -4.30 -14.35 -7.87
CA ALA A 53 -4.60 -12.96 -7.53
C ALA A 53 -3.59 -11.99 -8.16
N LEU A 54 -2.31 -12.35 -8.18
CA LEU A 54 -1.27 -11.52 -8.79
C LEU A 54 -1.41 -11.42 -10.32
N HIS A 55 -1.80 -12.52 -10.99
CA HIS A 55 -2.05 -12.52 -12.43
C HIS A 55 -3.17 -11.53 -12.81
N GLN A 56 -4.23 -11.46 -12.00
CA GLN A 56 -5.37 -10.56 -12.20
C GLN A 56 -5.07 -9.09 -11.86
N SER A 57 -3.95 -8.80 -11.18
CA SER A 57 -3.56 -7.42 -10.86
C SER A 57 -3.31 -6.58 -12.12
N ARG A 58 -3.75 -5.32 -12.08
CA ARG A 58 -3.51 -4.31 -13.13
C ARG A 58 -2.23 -3.52 -12.89
N ALA A 59 -1.58 -3.71 -11.73
CA ALA A 59 -0.33 -3.03 -11.42
C ALA A 59 0.79 -3.41 -12.42
N PRO A 60 1.59 -2.43 -12.87
CA PRO A 60 2.71 -2.68 -13.78
C PRO A 60 3.81 -3.51 -13.12
N SER A 61 4.03 -3.33 -11.81
CA SER A 61 5.00 -4.08 -11.02
C SER A 61 4.31 -5.07 -10.10
N LYS A 62 4.76 -6.33 -10.12
CA LYS A 62 4.14 -7.47 -9.45
C LYS A 62 5.21 -8.34 -8.81
N ILE A 63 5.11 -8.57 -7.51
CA ILE A 63 6.03 -9.39 -6.73
C ILE A 63 5.30 -10.63 -6.25
N GLN A 64 5.74 -11.80 -6.71
CA GLN A 64 5.24 -13.08 -6.23
C GLN A 64 6.07 -13.50 -5.00
N MET A 65 5.50 -13.34 -3.82
CA MET A 65 6.17 -13.66 -2.56
C MET A 65 6.07 -15.15 -2.23
N GLY A 66 7.10 -15.67 -1.56
CA GLY A 66 7.06 -16.96 -0.88
C GLY A 66 6.80 -18.17 -1.78
N LEU A 67 7.39 -18.22 -2.97
CA LEU A 67 7.25 -19.34 -3.91
C LEU A 67 7.61 -20.67 -3.25
N LYS A 68 8.67 -20.71 -2.42
CA LYS A 68 9.11 -21.93 -1.75
C LYS A 68 8.18 -22.36 -0.62
N VAL A 69 7.57 -21.40 0.08
CA VAL A 69 6.75 -21.67 1.28
C VAL A 69 5.28 -21.93 0.93
N THR A 70 4.78 -21.34 -0.15
CA THR A 70 3.35 -21.33 -0.50
C THR A 70 3.02 -22.03 -1.81
N GLU A 71 4.03 -22.31 -2.64
CA GLU A 71 3.83 -22.86 -4.00
C GLU A 71 2.88 -22.01 -4.86
N GLY A 72 2.74 -20.71 -4.53
CA GLY A 72 1.83 -19.79 -5.21
C GLY A 72 0.36 -19.88 -4.79
N LEU A 73 0.04 -20.67 -3.76
CA LEU A 73 -1.34 -20.91 -3.29
C LEU A 73 -1.81 -19.93 -2.19
N GLY A 74 -0.98 -18.96 -1.83
CA GLY A 74 -1.28 -18.00 -0.79
C GLY A 74 -0.91 -18.45 0.64
N ALA A 75 -1.06 -17.54 1.60
CA ALA A 75 -0.63 -17.75 2.99
C ALA A 75 -1.66 -18.49 3.88
N GLY A 76 -2.80 -18.92 3.35
CA GLY A 76 -3.80 -19.70 4.10
C GLY A 76 -4.30 -19.05 5.41
N ALA A 77 -4.48 -17.73 5.43
CA ALA A 77 -4.84 -16.96 6.63
C ALA A 77 -3.86 -17.09 7.82
N ARG A 78 -2.58 -17.42 7.54
CA ARG A 78 -1.50 -17.50 8.53
C ARG A 78 -0.54 -16.32 8.36
N PRO A 79 -0.54 -15.33 9.27
CA PRO A 79 0.37 -14.18 9.20
C PRO A 79 1.84 -14.60 9.19
N THR A 80 2.22 -15.64 9.93
CA THR A 80 3.60 -16.14 9.96
C THR A 80 4.10 -16.61 8.59
N VAL A 81 3.22 -17.19 7.76
CA VAL A 81 3.54 -17.59 6.39
C VAL A 81 3.71 -16.34 5.51
N GLY A 82 2.85 -15.33 5.66
CA GLY A 82 2.98 -14.05 4.95
C GLY A 82 4.29 -13.33 5.28
N ALA A 83 4.68 -13.31 6.56
CA ALA A 83 5.94 -12.72 7.00
C ALA A 83 7.16 -13.46 6.42
N ALA A 84 7.17 -14.80 6.52
CA ALA A 84 8.26 -15.61 5.95
C ALA A 84 8.37 -15.42 4.42
N ALA A 85 7.25 -15.32 3.72
CA ALA A 85 7.20 -15.07 2.29
C ALA A 85 7.77 -13.70 1.90
N ALA A 86 7.52 -12.66 2.71
CA ALA A 86 8.09 -11.34 2.48
C ALA A 86 9.61 -11.31 2.73
N VAL A 87 10.08 -12.00 3.77
CA VAL A 87 11.51 -12.14 4.06
C VAL A 87 12.23 -12.90 2.95
N GLU A 88 11.63 -13.95 2.40
CA GLU A 88 12.18 -14.69 1.26
C GLU A 88 12.41 -13.80 0.03
N THR A 89 11.55 -12.80 -0.17
CA THR A 89 11.53 -11.92 -1.36
C THR A 89 12.01 -10.50 -1.03
N ILE A 90 12.80 -10.33 0.04
CA ILE A 90 13.17 -9.01 0.54
C ILE A 90 14.03 -8.20 -0.43
N GLU A 91 14.91 -8.87 -1.19
CA GLU A 91 15.78 -8.22 -2.17
C GLU A 91 14.96 -7.53 -3.27
N GLU A 92 13.99 -8.22 -3.85
CA GLU A 92 13.08 -7.68 -4.87
C GLU A 92 12.19 -6.54 -4.31
N ILE A 93 11.73 -6.68 -3.05
CA ILE A 93 10.99 -5.61 -2.37
C ILE A 93 11.85 -4.35 -2.24
N VAL A 94 13.11 -4.50 -1.83
CA VAL A 94 14.06 -3.39 -1.67
C VAL A 94 14.34 -2.71 -3.01
N GLU A 95 14.49 -3.47 -4.10
CA GLU A 95 14.69 -2.90 -5.45
C GLU A 95 13.54 -1.97 -5.86
N HIS A 96 12.30 -2.35 -5.57
CA HIS A 96 11.12 -1.52 -5.87
C HIS A 96 11.00 -0.29 -4.96
N LEU A 97 11.56 -0.33 -3.76
CA LEU A 97 11.57 0.79 -2.80
C LEU A 97 12.77 1.73 -3.00
N ALA A 98 13.86 1.24 -3.61
CA ALA A 98 15.09 1.99 -3.78
C ALA A 98 14.86 3.27 -4.60
N GLY A 99 15.18 4.43 -4.02
CA GLY A 99 15.00 5.74 -4.66
C GLY A 99 13.57 6.30 -4.56
N ALA A 100 12.65 5.62 -3.87
CA ALA A 100 11.39 6.22 -3.45
C ALA A 100 11.65 7.24 -2.33
N HIS A 101 10.92 8.37 -2.36
CA HIS A 101 10.94 9.34 -1.27
C HIS A 101 9.84 9.02 -0.26
N MET A 102 8.73 8.47 -0.75
CA MET A 102 7.57 8.08 0.04
C MET A 102 7.00 6.75 -0.42
N CYS A 103 6.56 5.94 0.53
CA CYS A 103 5.91 4.65 0.29
C CYS A 103 4.58 4.58 1.04
N PHE A 104 3.50 4.33 0.31
CA PHE A 104 2.21 3.95 0.88
C PHE A 104 2.09 2.44 0.90
N ILE A 105 1.82 1.86 2.06
CA ILE A 105 1.58 0.42 2.20
C ILE A 105 0.09 0.21 2.45
N THR A 106 -0.59 -0.37 1.47
CA THR A 106 -2.02 -0.68 1.55
C THR A 106 -2.26 -2.18 1.71
N ALA A 107 -3.04 -2.55 2.72
CA ALA A 107 -3.32 -3.95 3.03
C ALA A 107 -4.63 -4.11 3.80
N GLY A 108 -5.29 -5.26 3.61
CA GLY A 108 -6.38 -5.71 4.46
C GLY A 108 -5.86 -6.57 5.60
N MET A 109 -6.06 -6.13 6.83
CA MET A 109 -5.56 -6.79 8.03
C MET A 109 -6.48 -7.95 8.45
N GLY A 110 -5.89 -8.94 9.12
CA GLY A 110 -6.56 -10.15 9.57
C GLY A 110 -6.44 -11.34 8.60
N GLY A 111 -5.96 -11.11 7.38
CA GLY A 111 -5.56 -12.20 6.47
C GLY A 111 -4.19 -12.81 6.84
N GLY A 112 -3.65 -13.62 5.93
CA GLY A 112 -2.29 -14.16 6.07
C GLY A 112 -1.24 -13.22 5.47
N THR A 113 -1.33 -12.98 4.16
CA THR A 113 -0.32 -12.22 3.40
C THR A 113 -0.22 -10.77 3.86
N GLY A 114 -1.31 -10.00 3.79
CA GLY A 114 -1.31 -8.59 4.18
C GLY A 114 -0.82 -8.37 5.62
N THR A 115 -1.42 -9.08 6.57
CA THR A 115 -1.08 -8.99 8.00
C THR A 115 0.39 -9.30 8.30
N GLY A 116 0.96 -10.32 7.64
CA GLY A 116 2.33 -10.76 7.91
C GLY A 116 3.39 -10.02 7.11
N ALA A 117 3.12 -9.72 5.83
CA ALA A 117 4.08 -9.15 4.91
C ALA A 117 4.16 -7.61 5.01
N ALA A 118 3.04 -6.92 5.30
CA ALA A 118 3.03 -5.46 5.33
C ALA A 118 4.03 -4.86 6.33
N PRO A 119 4.17 -5.38 7.57
CA PRO A 119 5.20 -4.89 8.50
C PRO A 119 6.63 -5.11 7.99
N ILE A 120 6.90 -6.20 7.28
CA ILE A 120 8.24 -6.48 6.73
C ILE A 120 8.59 -5.50 5.60
N ILE A 121 7.63 -5.23 4.71
CA ILE A 121 7.80 -4.25 3.63
C ILE A 121 7.97 -2.84 4.21
N ALA A 122 7.21 -2.49 5.24
CA ALA A 122 7.33 -1.21 5.95
C ALA A 122 8.69 -1.02 6.61
N GLN A 123 9.18 -2.07 7.27
CA GLN A 123 10.51 -2.05 7.88
C GLN A 123 11.60 -1.83 6.83
N ALA A 124 11.53 -2.51 5.68
CA ALA A 124 12.47 -2.33 4.58
C ALA A 124 12.45 -0.89 4.03
N ALA A 125 11.26 -0.32 3.82
CA ALA A 125 11.11 1.06 3.37
C ALA A 125 11.73 2.05 4.36
N ARG A 126 11.49 1.86 5.66
CA ARG A 126 12.06 2.69 6.72
C ARG A 126 13.58 2.60 6.81
N GLU A 127 14.14 1.41 6.65
CA GLU A 127 15.61 1.19 6.63
C GLU A 127 16.29 1.90 5.45
N LEU A 128 15.57 2.05 4.33
CA LEU A 128 16.01 2.83 3.17
C LEU A 128 15.81 4.34 3.33
N GLY A 129 15.26 4.80 4.46
CA GLY A 129 14.98 6.21 4.73
C GLY A 129 13.77 6.78 4.00
N VAL A 130 12.89 5.91 3.50
CA VAL A 130 11.65 6.28 2.78
C VAL A 130 10.56 6.65 3.80
N LEU A 131 9.88 7.78 3.59
CA LEU A 131 8.73 8.16 4.41
C LEU A 131 7.61 7.13 4.20
N THR A 132 7.26 6.39 5.24
CA THR A 132 6.41 5.21 5.13
C THR A 132 5.06 5.45 5.80
N VAL A 133 3.98 5.41 5.00
CA VAL A 133 2.60 5.57 5.47
C VAL A 133 1.83 4.27 5.27
N GLY A 134 1.38 3.67 6.36
CA GLY A 134 0.47 2.52 6.31
C GLY A 134 -0.97 2.99 6.17
N VAL A 135 -1.71 2.47 5.18
CA VAL A 135 -3.15 2.70 5.03
C VAL A 135 -3.84 1.34 4.98
N VAL A 136 -4.41 0.91 6.11
CA VAL A 136 -4.87 -0.48 6.26
C VAL A 136 -6.31 -0.58 6.76
N THR A 137 -7.00 -1.64 6.37
CA THR A 137 -8.38 -1.90 6.83
C THR A 137 -8.42 -2.94 7.94
N LYS A 138 -9.22 -2.71 8.98
CA LYS A 138 -9.65 -3.78 9.90
C LYS A 138 -10.81 -4.56 9.29
N PRO A 139 -10.90 -5.88 9.52
CA PRO A 139 -11.97 -6.71 8.97
C PRO A 139 -13.33 -6.31 9.54
N PHE A 140 -14.41 -6.74 8.88
CA PHE A 140 -15.75 -6.62 9.43
C PHE A 140 -15.94 -7.60 10.59
N GLN A 141 -16.83 -7.29 11.53
CA GLN A 141 -17.11 -8.19 12.66
C GLN A 141 -17.62 -9.57 12.22
N PHE A 142 -18.38 -9.62 11.12
CA PHE A 142 -18.92 -10.87 10.57
C PHE A 142 -17.83 -11.81 10.01
N GLU A 143 -16.63 -11.31 9.70
CA GLU A 143 -15.52 -12.14 9.21
C GLU A 143 -14.88 -12.99 10.32
N GLY A 144 -15.31 -12.78 11.57
CA GLY A 144 -15.00 -13.62 12.71
C GLY A 144 -13.89 -13.10 13.62
N ASN A 145 -14.00 -13.45 14.91
CA ASN A 145 -13.11 -12.97 15.96
C ASN A 145 -11.64 -13.33 15.73
N LYS A 146 -11.34 -14.50 15.12
CA LYS A 146 -9.97 -14.90 14.78
C LYS A 146 -9.32 -13.89 13.83
N ARG A 147 -10.07 -13.44 12.82
CA ARG A 147 -9.59 -12.50 11.82
C ARG A 147 -9.36 -11.12 12.43
N MET A 148 -10.28 -10.67 13.29
CA MET A 148 -10.12 -9.41 14.02
C MET A 148 -8.88 -9.42 14.91
N ARG A 149 -8.66 -10.49 15.67
CA ARG A 149 -7.47 -10.63 16.53
C ARG A 149 -6.17 -10.59 15.73
N GLN A 150 -6.10 -11.33 14.62
CA GLN A 150 -4.95 -11.30 13.72
C GLN A 150 -4.74 -9.88 13.15
N ALA A 151 -5.81 -9.16 12.85
CA ALA A 151 -5.73 -7.79 12.37
C ALA A 151 -5.13 -6.86 13.42
N ASP A 152 -5.59 -6.93 14.67
CA ASP A 152 -5.07 -6.12 15.76
C ASP A 152 -3.58 -6.40 16.01
N GLU A 153 -3.17 -7.67 16.04
CA GLU A 153 -1.76 -8.07 16.19
C GLU A 153 -0.89 -7.55 15.03
N GLY A 154 -1.36 -7.65 13.79
CA GLY A 154 -0.63 -7.13 12.62
C GLY A 154 -0.56 -5.61 12.58
N ILE A 155 -1.61 -4.91 13.04
CA ILE A 155 -1.64 -3.44 13.13
C ILE A 155 -0.63 -2.96 14.16
N GLU A 156 -0.56 -3.63 15.32
CA GLU A 156 0.42 -3.30 16.35
C GLU A 156 1.86 -3.50 15.83
N ALA A 157 2.11 -4.56 15.07
CA ALA A 157 3.40 -4.78 14.43
C ALA A 157 3.72 -3.69 13.39
N LEU A 158 2.74 -3.34 12.53
CA LEU A 158 2.91 -2.32 11.50
C LEU A 158 3.16 -0.93 12.10
N GLN A 159 2.45 -0.58 13.18
CA GLN A 159 2.58 0.72 13.85
C GLN A 159 4.01 0.98 14.37
N LYS A 160 4.75 -0.07 14.71
CA LYS A 160 6.14 0.06 15.20
C LYS A 160 7.12 0.45 14.10
N VAL A 161 6.76 0.21 12.83
CA VAL A 161 7.68 0.27 11.68
C VAL A 161 7.31 1.33 10.64
N VAL A 162 6.12 1.92 10.70
CA VAL A 162 5.70 3.04 9.83
C VAL A 162 5.85 4.39 10.53
N ASP A 163 5.97 5.47 9.77
CA ASP A 163 5.96 6.84 10.31
C ASP A 163 4.54 7.30 10.64
N THR A 164 3.56 6.90 9.82
CA THR A 164 2.14 7.18 10.06
C THR A 164 1.30 5.96 9.70
N LEU A 165 0.29 5.68 10.52
CA LEU A 165 -0.65 4.58 10.30
C LEU A 165 -2.09 5.08 10.28
N ILE A 166 -2.74 4.95 9.12
CA ILE A 166 -4.15 5.21 8.92
C ILE A 166 -4.90 3.87 8.98
N ILE A 167 -5.77 3.74 9.97
CA ILE A 167 -6.56 2.52 10.19
C ILE A 167 -8.01 2.80 9.80
N ILE A 168 -8.52 2.03 8.84
CA ILE A 168 -9.89 2.10 8.36
C ILE A 168 -10.69 0.94 8.96
N PRO A 169 -11.55 1.17 9.96
CA PRO A 169 -12.41 0.13 10.49
C PRO A 169 -13.55 -0.16 9.52
N ASN A 170 -13.51 -1.30 8.80
CA ASN A 170 -14.56 -1.65 7.83
C ASN A 170 -15.96 -1.68 8.46
N GLN A 171 -16.07 -1.96 9.76
CA GLN A 171 -17.34 -1.88 10.48
C GLN A 171 -18.03 -0.52 10.37
N ASN A 172 -17.28 0.57 10.23
CA ASN A 172 -17.85 1.91 10.08
C ASN A 172 -18.47 2.13 8.69
N LEU A 173 -18.06 1.36 7.68
CA LEU A 173 -18.63 1.44 6.33
C LEU A 173 -20.10 1.02 6.31
N PHE A 174 -20.51 0.11 7.18
CA PHE A 174 -21.93 -0.25 7.34
C PHE A 174 -22.80 0.90 7.87
N ARG A 175 -22.23 1.89 8.57
CA ARG A 175 -23.00 3.07 8.98
C ARG A 175 -23.33 3.98 7.80
N LEU A 176 -22.55 3.88 6.72
CA LEU A 176 -22.75 4.58 5.47
C LEU A 176 -23.56 3.75 4.47
N ALA A 177 -23.71 2.45 4.74
CA ALA A 177 -24.36 1.49 3.88
C ALA A 177 -25.78 1.18 4.36
N ASN A 178 -26.71 0.93 3.43
CA ASN A 178 -28.09 0.60 3.76
C ASN A 178 -28.24 -0.92 3.95
N GLU A 179 -29.35 -1.40 4.51
CA GLU A 179 -29.63 -2.84 4.71
C GLU A 179 -29.58 -3.69 3.42
N LYS A 180 -29.63 -3.04 2.24
CA LYS A 180 -29.53 -3.69 0.93
C LYS A 180 -28.10 -3.89 0.43
N THR A 181 -27.11 -3.35 1.13
CA THR A 181 -25.71 -3.37 0.68
C THR A 181 -25.17 -4.80 0.74
N THR A 182 -24.75 -5.30 -0.41
CA THR A 182 -24.14 -6.62 -0.53
C THR A 182 -22.71 -6.62 0.03
N PHE A 183 -22.19 -7.81 0.37
CA PHE A 183 -20.79 -7.93 0.81
C PHE A 183 -19.80 -7.37 -0.23
N THR A 184 -20.07 -7.61 -1.52
CA THR A 184 -19.23 -7.11 -2.62
C THR A 184 -19.18 -5.58 -2.65
N GLU A 185 -20.33 -4.92 -2.48
CA GLU A 185 -20.39 -3.46 -2.39
C GLU A 185 -19.67 -2.94 -1.14
N ALA A 186 -19.76 -3.63 -0.01
CA ALA A 186 -19.09 -3.22 1.22
C ALA A 186 -17.55 -3.28 1.09
N PHE A 187 -17.00 -4.29 0.39
CA PHE A 187 -15.57 -4.33 0.08
C PHE A 187 -15.15 -3.25 -0.92
N ALA A 188 -15.98 -2.96 -1.93
CA ALA A 188 -15.72 -1.86 -2.85
C ALA A 188 -15.69 -0.49 -2.15
N LEU A 189 -16.54 -0.27 -1.14
CA LEU A 189 -16.49 0.92 -0.28
C LEU A 189 -15.17 0.98 0.50
N ALA A 190 -14.65 -0.14 0.99
CA ALA A 190 -13.36 -0.18 1.67
C ALA A 190 -12.21 0.21 0.72
N ASP A 191 -12.24 -0.32 -0.50
CA ASP A 191 -11.26 0.03 -1.54
C ASP A 191 -11.34 1.52 -1.92
N ASP A 192 -12.53 2.13 -1.91
CA ASP A 192 -12.68 3.56 -2.14
C ASP A 192 -12.09 4.39 -0.99
N VAL A 193 -12.31 4.00 0.26
CA VAL A 193 -11.70 4.70 1.40
C VAL A 193 -10.18 4.58 1.39
N LEU A 194 -9.63 3.42 0.99
CA LEU A 194 -8.19 3.24 0.77
C LEU A 194 -7.67 4.19 -0.32
N TYR A 195 -8.37 4.30 -1.46
CA TYR A 195 -8.06 5.25 -2.52
C TYR A 195 -8.08 6.70 -2.01
N GLN A 196 -9.10 7.10 -1.25
CA GLN A 196 -9.20 8.45 -0.70
C GLN A 196 -8.05 8.75 0.29
N GLY A 197 -7.65 7.77 1.11
CA GLY A 197 -6.53 7.89 2.02
C GLY A 197 -5.20 8.16 1.31
N VAL A 198 -4.92 7.42 0.23
CA VAL A 198 -3.70 7.63 -0.57
C VAL A 198 -3.81 8.93 -1.38
N LYS A 199 -4.91 9.13 -2.11
CA LYS A 199 -5.13 10.31 -2.96
C LYS A 199 -5.07 11.61 -2.18
N GLY A 200 -5.63 11.65 -0.97
CA GLY A 200 -5.62 12.86 -0.15
C GLY A 200 -4.20 13.33 0.16
N VAL A 201 -3.27 12.42 0.39
CA VAL A 201 -1.87 12.75 0.66
C VAL A 201 -1.10 13.02 -0.63
N THR A 202 -1.34 12.25 -1.68
CA THR A 202 -0.63 12.42 -2.96
C THR A 202 -1.07 13.68 -3.70
N ASP A 203 -2.34 14.06 -3.68
CA ASP A 203 -2.85 15.28 -4.35
C ASP A 203 -2.22 16.55 -3.77
N LEU A 204 -2.00 16.59 -2.45
CA LEU A 204 -1.32 17.71 -1.78
C LEU A 204 0.13 17.88 -2.24
N MET A 205 0.78 16.80 -2.69
CA MET A 205 2.18 16.79 -3.13
C MET A 205 2.36 16.92 -4.64
N VAL A 206 1.46 16.33 -5.43
CA VAL A 206 1.62 16.17 -6.89
C VAL A 206 0.91 17.26 -7.69
N ARG A 207 -0.15 17.88 -7.15
CA ARG A 207 -0.89 18.97 -7.81
C ARG A 207 -0.69 20.28 -7.04
N PRO A 208 0.23 21.16 -7.51
CA PRO A 208 0.43 22.45 -6.87
C PRO A 208 -0.89 23.24 -6.85
N GLY A 209 -1.39 23.53 -5.64
CA GLY A 209 -2.50 24.45 -5.39
C GLY A 209 -2.01 25.84 -4.96
N LEU A 210 -2.93 26.69 -4.47
CA LEU A 210 -2.61 28.03 -3.95
C LEU A 210 -1.76 28.00 -2.66
N ILE A 211 -1.72 26.86 -1.96
CA ILE A 211 -0.89 26.61 -0.78
C ILE A 211 -0.05 25.37 -1.11
N ASN A 212 1.25 25.57 -1.32
CA ASN A 212 2.18 24.48 -1.60
C ASN A 212 2.72 23.96 -0.26
N LEU A 213 2.27 22.78 0.17
CA LEU A 213 2.91 22.07 1.28
C LEU A 213 4.13 21.37 0.72
N ASP A 214 5.31 21.65 1.28
CA ASP A 214 6.51 20.99 0.80
C ASP A 214 6.65 19.58 1.41
N PHE A 215 7.53 18.76 0.83
CA PHE A 215 7.75 17.40 1.33
C PHE A 215 8.32 17.38 2.76
N ALA A 216 8.99 18.46 3.20
CA ALA A 216 9.52 18.57 4.55
C ALA A 216 8.41 18.77 5.58
N ASP A 217 7.34 19.48 5.23
CA ASP A 217 6.17 19.70 6.08
C ASP A 217 5.40 18.41 6.38
N VAL A 218 5.35 17.45 5.45
CA VAL A 218 4.68 16.15 5.66
C VAL A 218 5.54 15.17 6.48
N ARG A 219 6.86 15.41 6.54
CA ARG A 219 7.80 14.57 7.29
C ARG A 219 7.95 14.98 8.76
N ALA A 220 7.55 16.20 9.12
CA ALA A 220 7.77 16.83 10.43
C ALA A 220 6.82 16.35 11.54
#